data_AF-A0A4C1SDU7-F1
#
_entry.id   AF-A0A4C1SDU7-F1
#
_cell.length_a   1.000
_cell.length_b   1.000
_cell.length_c   1.000
_cell.angle_alpha   90.00
_cell.angle_beta   90.00
_cell.angle_gamma   90.00
#
_symmetry.space_group_name_H-M   'P 1'
#
loop_
_entity.id
_entity.type
_entity.pdbx_description
1 polymer ?
#
loop_
_entity_poly.entity_id
_entity_poly.type
_entity_poly.pdbx_seq_one_letter_code
_entity_poly.pdbx_strand_id
1 'polypeptide(L)'
;MTPQGQCRLAPLITLIQDSNPLYDICVRIMFRLHDGLPHDVLMGHRNRFNEIFKRLKTFYENVRPLQYFSDIIQLPHLPESAPNFSSELDLGNYQAPIMVLPQEPEPETESTVDSLVNVTDNISVAENVLEEKELIIRQLTDALNEKQMALEHFPICHVKLIIIN
;
A
#
# COMPACT_ATOMS: atom_id res chain seq x y z
N MET A 1 36.98 10.77 -3.86
CA MET A 1 36.58 12.05 -4.47
C MET A 1 35.08 11.98 -4.72
N THR A 2 34.26 12.76 -4.01
CA THR A 2 32.82 12.85 -4.31
C THR A 2 32.65 13.46 -5.71
N PRO A 3 32.01 12.78 -6.67
CA PRO A 3 31.78 13.34 -8.00
C PRO A 3 31.10 14.70 -7.92
N GLN A 4 31.62 15.65 -8.68
CA GLN A 4 31.17 17.04 -8.69
C GLN A 4 29.65 17.12 -8.97
N GLY A 5 28.88 17.71 -8.06
CA GLY A 5 27.42 17.88 -8.21
C GLY A 5 26.55 17.02 -7.27
N GLN A 6 27.09 15.99 -6.61
CA GLN A 6 26.30 15.16 -5.69
C GLN A 6 25.77 15.93 -4.46
N CYS A 7 26.49 16.93 -3.96
CA CYS A 7 26.00 17.78 -2.86
C CYS A 7 24.71 18.54 -3.21
N ARG A 8 24.40 18.72 -4.50
CA ARG A 8 23.12 19.32 -4.94
C ARG A 8 21.97 18.31 -4.93
N LEU A 9 22.29 17.01 -4.99
CA LEU A 9 21.31 15.92 -4.98
C LEU A 9 20.98 15.46 -3.55
N ALA A 10 21.88 15.68 -2.58
CA ALA A 10 21.64 15.30 -1.18
C ALA A 10 20.30 15.81 -0.59
N PRO A 11 19.86 17.06 -0.82
CA PRO A 11 18.55 17.52 -0.33
C PRO A 11 17.36 16.77 -0.93
N LEU A 12 17.50 16.20 -2.14
CA LEU A 12 16.43 15.43 -2.77
C LEU A 12 16.15 14.13 -2.03
N ILE A 13 17.14 13.56 -1.34
CA ILE A 13 16.95 12.35 -0.52
C ILE A 13 15.89 12.62 0.55
N THR A 14 16.05 13.72 1.31
CA THR A 14 15.10 14.12 2.35
C THR A 14 13.72 14.39 1.77
N LEU A 15 13.64 15.05 0.61
CA LEU A 15 12.36 15.28 -0.06
C LEU A 15 11.65 13.98 -0.48
N ILE A 16 12.40 12.98 -0.94
CA ILE A 16 11.83 11.66 -1.29
C ILE A 16 11.35 10.93 -0.02
N GLN A 17 12.14 10.99 1.05
CA GLN A 17 11.80 10.43 2.35
C GLN A 17 10.53 11.03 2.94
N ASP A 18 10.33 12.33 2.81
CA ASP A 18 9.16 13.03 3.34
C ASP A 18 7.92 12.87 2.44
N SER A 19 8.11 12.90 1.12
CA SER A 19 6.98 12.90 0.17
C SER A 19 6.23 11.56 0.14
N ASN A 20 6.90 10.45 0.41
CA ASN A 20 6.27 9.13 0.45
C ASN A 20 5.21 8.96 1.56
N PRO A 21 5.53 9.18 2.86
CA PRO A 21 4.52 9.12 3.93
C PRO A 21 3.46 10.21 3.77
N LEU A 22 3.80 11.38 3.21
CA LEU A 22 2.81 12.43 2.92
C LEU A 22 1.77 11.96 1.90
N TYR A 23 2.18 11.28 0.82
CA TYR A 23 1.26 10.68 -0.14
C TYR A 23 0.32 9.68 0.53
N ASP A 24 0.86 8.79 1.34
CA ASP A 24 0.12 7.77 2.08
C ASP A 24 -0.93 8.38 3.04
N ILE A 25 -0.54 9.39 3.82
CA ILE A 25 -1.47 10.14 4.67
C ILE A 25 -2.57 10.80 3.84
N CYS A 26 -2.24 11.42 2.69
CA CYS A 26 -3.22 12.06 1.84
C CYS A 26 -4.23 11.07 1.27
N VAL A 27 -3.79 9.89 0.82
CA VAL A 27 -4.68 8.83 0.32
C VAL A 27 -5.64 8.38 1.42
N ARG A 28 -5.13 8.09 2.62
CA ARG A 28 -5.98 7.69 3.75
C ARG A 28 -7.02 8.75 4.13
N ILE A 29 -6.64 10.03 4.15
CA ILE A 29 -7.57 11.12 4.43
C ILE A 29 -8.65 11.19 3.33
N MET A 30 -8.26 11.08 2.05
CA MET A 30 -9.22 11.12 0.94
C MET A 30 -10.25 9.99 1.03
N PHE A 31 -9.83 8.77 1.36
CA PHE A 31 -10.77 7.67 1.60
C PHE A 31 -11.70 7.94 2.79
N ARG A 32 -11.15 8.36 3.94
CA ARG A 32 -11.96 8.71 5.14
C ARG A 32 -12.97 9.82 4.88
N LEU A 33 -12.65 10.78 4.01
CA LEU A 33 -13.59 11.83 3.61
C LEU A 33 -14.72 11.26 2.75
N HIS A 34 -14.41 10.35 1.83
CA HIS A 34 -15.40 9.70 0.99
C HIS A 34 -16.33 8.74 1.76
N ASP A 35 -15.93 8.24 2.93
CA ASP A 35 -16.82 7.48 3.85
C ASP A 35 -17.98 8.35 4.39
N GLY A 36 -17.76 9.66 4.56
CA GLY A 36 -18.71 10.57 5.21
C GLY A 36 -19.36 11.61 4.31
N LEU A 37 -18.86 11.81 3.08
CA LEU A 37 -19.30 12.90 2.19
C LEU A 37 -19.56 12.41 0.77
N PRO A 38 -20.57 12.98 0.08
CA PRO A 38 -20.88 12.61 -1.29
C PRO A 38 -19.78 13.05 -2.26
N HIS A 39 -19.69 12.31 -3.36
CA HIS A 39 -18.64 12.47 -4.37
C HIS A 39 -18.52 13.91 -4.91
N ASP A 40 -19.64 14.58 -5.12
CA ASP A 40 -19.69 15.92 -5.71
C ASP A 40 -19.05 17.00 -4.82
N VAL A 41 -19.21 16.89 -3.51
CA VAL A 41 -18.62 17.83 -2.53
C VAL A 41 -17.09 17.73 -2.51
N LEU A 42 -16.55 16.54 -2.77
CA LEU A 42 -15.11 16.27 -2.75
C LEU A 42 -14.43 16.46 -4.12
N MET A 43 -15.15 16.93 -5.14
CA MET A 43 -14.60 17.12 -6.49
C MET A 43 -13.31 17.97 -6.50
N GLY A 44 -13.32 19.12 -5.80
CA GLY A 44 -12.14 19.99 -5.72
C GLY A 44 -10.93 19.33 -5.03
N HIS A 45 -11.18 18.54 -4.00
CA HIS A 45 -10.14 17.80 -3.27
C HIS A 45 -9.52 16.71 -4.15
N ARG A 46 -10.36 15.97 -4.90
CA ARG A 46 -9.89 14.97 -5.86
C ARG A 46 -9.08 15.58 -7.00
N ASN A 47 -9.51 16.71 -7.54
CA ASN A 47 -8.76 17.41 -8.59
C ASN A 47 -7.38 17.83 -8.07
N ARG A 48 -7.34 18.45 -6.88
CA ARG A 48 -6.07 18.86 -6.25
C ARG A 48 -5.16 17.67 -5.93
N PHE A 49 -5.71 16.57 -5.42
CA PHE A 49 -4.95 15.34 -5.18
C PHE A 49 -4.36 14.81 -6.49
N ASN A 50 -5.16 14.74 -7.56
CA ASN A 50 -4.70 14.25 -8.86
C ASN A 50 -3.56 15.10 -9.45
N GLU A 51 -3.62 16.42 -9.30
CA GLU A 51 -2.54 17.30 -9.74
C GLU A 51 -1.25 17.06 -8.95
N ILE A 52 -1.35 16.92 -7.63
CA ILE A 52 -0.19 16.65 -6.76
C ILE A 52 0.40 15.27 -7.09
N PHE A 53 -0.45 14.25 -7.26
CA PHE A 53 -0.04 12.90 -7.63
C PHE A 53 0.75 12.89 -8.94
N LYS A 54 0.25 13.58 -9.99
CA LYS A 54 0.96 13.68 -11.28
C LYS A 54 2.34 14.33 -11.11
N ARG A 55 2.43 15.43 -10.36
CA ARG A 55 3.70 16.11 -10.09
C ARG A 55 4.67 15.22 -9.31
N LEU A 56 4.19 14.50 -8.31
CA LEU A 56 4.99 13.57 -7.52
C LEU A 56 5.49 12.38 -8.35
N LYS A 57 4.62 11.82 -9.20
CA LYS A 57 4.99 10.75 -10.13
C LYS A 57 6.09 11.20 -11.09
N THR A 58 5.92 12.37 -11.73
CA THR A 58 6.94 12.97 -12.58
C THR A 58 8.24 13.25 -11.82
N PHE A 59 8.17 13.69 -10.57
CA PHE A 59 9.35 13.87 -9.71
C PHE A 59 10.11 12.55 -9.52
N TYR A 60 9.44 11.47 -9.13
CA TYR A 60 10.09 10.16 -8.95
C TYR A 60 10.62 9.59 -10.27
N GLU A 61 9.91 9.76 -11.39
CA GLU A 61 10.37 9.33 -12.71
C GLU A 61 11.63 10.06 -13.16
N ASN A 62 11.76 11.36 -12.85
CA ASN A 62 12.97 12.14 -13.16
C ASN A 62 14.16 11.79 -12.26
N VAL A 63 13.90 11.39 -11.01
CA VAL A 63 14.96 11.01 -10.06
C VAL A 63 15.44 9.57 -10.28
N ARG A 64 14.54 8.64 -10.62
CA ARG A 64 14.83 7.21 -10.78
C ARG A 64 16.02 6.88 -11.72
N PRO A 65 16.25 7.55 -12.87
CA PRO A 65 17.40 7.24 -13.73
C PRO A 65 18.74 7.79 -13.21
N LEU A 66 18.74 8.61 -12.14
CA LEU A 66 19.96 9.20 -11.61
C LEU A 66 20.70 8.15 -10.75
N GLN A 67 21.87 7.72 -11.23
CA GLN A 67 22.73 6.72 -10.59
C GLN A 67 23.09 7.06 -9.13
N TYR A 68 23.09 8.33 -8.75
CA TYR A 68 23.32 8.73 -7.35
C TYR A 68 22.37 8.06 -6.36
N PHE A 69 21.09 7.85 -6.75
CA PHE A 69 20.08 7.33 -5.84
C PHE A 69 20.01 5.81 -5.85
N SER A 70 20.40 5.12 -6.94
CA SER A 70 20.30 3.66 -7.05
C SER A 70 21.04 2.92 -5.93
N ASP A 71 22.16 3.48 -5.49
CA ASP A 71 23.06 2.85 -4.52
C ASP A 71 22.72 3.27 -3.08
N ILE A 72 21.96 4.36 -2.91
CA ILE A 72 21.72 4.99 -1.60
C ILE A 72 20.29 4.76 -1.11
N ILE A 73 19.28 4.77 -1.99
CA ILE A 73 17.88 4.64 -1.61
C ILE A 73 17.11 3.81 -2.64
N GLN A 74 16.13 3.02 -2.19
CA GLN A 74 15.12 2.47 -3.08
C GLN A 74 13.96 3.46 -3.20
N LEU A 75 13.74 4.01 -4.40
CA LEU A 75 12.62 4.92 -4.64
C LEU A 75 11.29 4.17 -4.53
N PRO A 76 10.31 4.72 -3.79
CA PRO A 76 8.98 4.13 -3.72
C PRO A 76 8.32 4.05 -5.10
N HIS A 77 7.62 2.95 -5.35
CA HIS A 77 6.85 2.74 -6.57
C HIS A 77 5.43 3.27 -6.37
N LEU A 78 5.09 4.34 -7.09
CA LEU A 78 3.73 4.84 -7.17
C LEU A 78 2.93 4.00 -8.18
N PRO A 79 1.60 3.83 -7.96
CA PRO A 79 0.73 3.16 -8.92
C PRO A 79 0.69 3.91 -10.26
N GLU A 80 0.27 3.21 -11.32
CA GLU A 80 0.22 3.79 -12.66
C GLU A 80 -0.82 4.92 -12.77
N SER A 81 -1.98 4.71 -12.15
CA SER A 81 -3.07 5.68 -12.06
C SER A 81 -3.30 6.11 -10.60
N ALA A 82 -3.92 7.28 -10.43
CA ALA A 82 -4.37 7.73 -9.12
C ALA A 82 -5.54 6.84 -8.63
N PRO A 83 -5.64 6.55 -7.33
CA PRO A 83 -6.79 5.85 -6.75
C PRO A 83 -8.10 6.58 -7.06
N ASN A 84 -9.16 5.83 -7.29
CA ASN A 84 -10.44 6.40 -7.75
C ASN A 84 -11.36 6.81 -6.59
N PHE A 85 -10.96 6.52 -5.34
CA PHE A 85 -11.64 6.88 -4.08
C PHE A 85 -13.14 6.55 -4.05
N SER A 86 -13.59 5.61 -4.89
CA SER A 86 -15.01 5.35 -5.12
C SER A 86 -15.55 4.16 -4.34
N SER A 87 -14.69 3.37 -3.68
CA SER A 87 -15.14 2.17 -2.95
C SER A 87 -14.27 1.83 -1.74
N GLU A 88 -14.89 1.30 -0.69
CA GLU A 88 -14.20 0.72 0.48
C GLU A 88 -13.25 -0.44 0.08
N LEU A 89 -13.55 -1.13 -1.03
CA LEU A 89 -12.69 -2.17 -1.62
C LEU A 89 -11.35 -1.59 -2.12
N ASP A 90 -11.36 -0.36 -2.66
CA ASP A 90 -10.15 0.32 -3.16
C ASP A 90 -9.25 0.79 -1.99
N LEU A 91 -9.83 1.09 -0.82
CA LEU A 91 -9.06 1.34 0.40
C LEU A 91 -8.45 0.05 0.96
N GLY A 92 -9.18 -1.07 0.96
CA GLY A 92 -8.68 -2.37 1.40
C GLY A 92 -7.51 -2.89 0.55
N ASN A 93 -7.49 -2.54 -0.74
CA ASN A 93 -6.42 -2.87 -1.67
C ASN A 93 -5.27 -1.86 -1.68
N TYR A 94 -5.39 -0.73 -0.96
CA TYR A 94 -4.36 0.29 -0.95
C TYR A 94 -3.14 -0.19 -0.16
N GLN A 95 -2.03 -0.42 -0.88
CA GLN A 95 -0.74 -0.69 -0.27
C GLN A 95 0.11 0.59 -0.30
N ALA A 96 0.56 1.02 0.88
CA ALA A 96 1.48 2.15 1.00
C ALA A 96 2.77 1.83 0.21
N PRO A 97 3.27 2.75 -0.64
CA PRO A 97 4.56 2.55 -1.28
C PRO A 97 5.65 2.48 -0.21
N ILE A 98 6.43 1.41 -0.21
CA ILE A 98 7.50 1.22 0.79
C ILE A 98 8.78 1.85 0.25
N MET A 99 9.43 2.68 1.06
CA MET A 99 10.77 3.17 0.80
C MET A 99 11.74 2.35 1.65
N VAL A 100 12.68 1.65 1.02
CA VAL A 100 13.70 0.86 1.71
C VAL A 100 15.04 1.57 1.55
N LEU A 101 15.66 1.92 2.68
CA LEU A 101 17.07 2.29 2.70
C LEU A 101 17.87 0.98 2.77
N PRO A 102 18.83 0.71 1.88
CA PRO A 102 19.75 -0.39 2.06
C PRO A 102 20.40 -0.27 3.44
N GLN A 103 20.29 -1.30 4.28
CA GLN A 103 21.02 -1.35 5.54
C GLN A 103 22.52 -1.35 5.22
N GLU A 104 23.26 -0.45 5.85
CA GLU A 104 24.71 -0.52 5.88
C GLU A 104 25.09 -1.87 6.49
N PRO A 105 26.01 -2.67 5.89
CA PRO A 105 26.37 -3.96 6.45
C PRO A 105 26.87 -3.73 7.87
N GLU A 106 26.16 -4.28 8.86
CA GLU A 106 26.62 -4.27 10.24
C GLU A 106 28.03 -4.86 10.27
N PRO A 107 28.99 -4.24 10.98
CA PRO A 107 30.30 -4.84 11.13
C PRO A 107 30.13 -6.22 11.76
N GLU A 108 30.56 -7.24 11.02
CA GLU A 108 30.54 -8.64 11.43
C GLU A 108 31.18 -8.76 12.81
N THR A 109 30.35 -8.90 13.83
CA THR A 109 30.82 -9.36 15.14
C THR A 109 30.91 -10.87 15.02
N GLU A 110 32.14 -11.37 14.88
CA GLU A 110 32.47 -12.78 14.98
C GLU A 110 31.89 -13.33 16.30
N SER A 111 30.73 -13.96 16.23
CA SER A 111 30.20 -14.80 17.30
C SER A 111 30.09 -16.22 16.75
N THR A 112 31.17 -16.95 16.96
CA THR A 112 31.19 -18.41 16.91
C THR A 112 30.15 -18.96 17.88
N VAL A 113 29.06 -19.54 17.40
CA VAL A 113 28.41 -20.70 18.05
C VAL A 113 27.54 -21.46 17.04
N ASP A 114 28.16 -22.52 16.53
CA ASP A 114 27.62 -23.82 16.18
C ASP A 114 26.17 -24.08 16.63
N SER A 115 25.25 -24.28 15.68
CA SER A 115 23.93 -24.92 15.91
C SER A 115 23.36 -25.48 14.61
N LEU A 116 23.84 -26.67 14.25
CA LEU A 116 23.16 -27.58 13.33
C LEU A 116 21.89 -28.12 14.02
N VAL A 117 20.70 -27.61 13.67
CA VAL A 117 19.42 -28.15 14.14
C VAL A 117 18.52 -28.64 12.99
N ASN A 118 18.56 -29.96 12.82
CA ASN A 118 17.55 -30.94 12.41
C ASN A 118 16.37 -30.51 11.49
N VAL A 119 16.38 -30.98 10.24
CA VAL A 119 15.38 -30.74 9.17
C VAL A 119 14.00 -31.39 9.45
N THR A 120 13.89 -32.26 10.45
CA THR A 120 12.68 -33.07 10.70
C THR A 120 11.59 -32.34 11.49
N ASP A 121 11.95 -31.42 12.39
CA ASP A 121 10.99 -30.70 13.25
C ASP A 121 10.22 -29.60 12.49
N ASN A 122 10.72 -29.20 11.32
CA ASN A 122 10.17 -28.11 10.50
C ASN A 122 8.95 -28.56 9.68
N ILE A 123 8.85 -29.86 9.38
CA ILE A 123 7.77 -30.42 8.55
C ILE A 123 6.48 -30.49 9.36
N SER A 124 6.52 -30.98 10.59
CA SER A 124 5.33 -31.05 11.46
C SER A 124 4.81 -29.67 11.86
N VAL A 125 5.69 -28.68 12.02
CA VAL A 125 5.26 -27.29 12.30
C VAL A 125 4.61 -26.67 11.06
N ALA A 126 5.15 -26.93 9.87
CA ALA A 126 4.57 -26.44 8.62
C ALA A 126 3.22 -27.09 8.30
N GLU A 127 3.04 -28.39 8.58
CA GLU A 127 1.78 -29.12 8.41
C GLU A 127 0.68 -28.56 9.31
N ASN A 128 0.96 -28.35 10.59
CA ASN A 128 0.00 -27.75 11.53
C ASN A 128 -0.41 -26.31 11.12
N VAL A 129 0.55 -25.51 10.64
CA VAL A 129 0.27 -24.14 10.16
C VAL A 129 -0.56 -24.16 8.87
N LEU A 130 -0.39 -25.19 8.01
CA LEU A 130 -1.16 -25.33 6.79
C LEU A 130 -2.62 -25.71 7.09
N GLU A 131 -2.85 -26.63 8.02
CA GLU A 131 -4.19 -27.04 8.45
C GLU A 131 -4.97 -25.88 9.10
N GLU A 132 -4.30 -25.08 9.95
CA GLU A 132 -4.92 -23.90 10.56
C GLU A 132 -5.31 -22.86 9.49
N LYS A 133 -4.46 -22.65 8.48
CA LYS A 133 -4.76 -21.76 7.36
C LYS A 133 -5.91 -22.26 6.49
N GLU A 134 -5.98 -23.57 6.23
CA GLU A 134 -7.09 -24.17 5.48
C GLU A 134 -8.43 -24.00 6.20
N LEU A 135 -8.44 -24.15 7.53
CA LEU A 135 -9.63 -23.92 8.35
C LEU A 135 -10.11 -22.46 8.25
N ILE A 136 -9.19 -21.51 8.36
CA ILE A 136 -9.50 -20.07 8.27
C ILE A 136 -10.04 -19.72 6.88
N ILE A 137 -9.43 -20.24 5.80
CA ILE A 137 -9.90 -20.01 4.43
C ILE A 137 -11.34 -20.51 4.26
N ARG A 138 -11.65 -21.68 4.82
CA ARG A 138 -12.99 -22.28 4.73
C ARG A 138 -14.03 -21.42 5.46
N GLN A 139 -13.71 -20.99 6.68
CA GLN A 139 -14.58 -20.11 7.47
C GLN A 139 -14.86 -18.78 6.78
N LEU A 140 -13.83 -18.16 6.19
CA LEU A 140 -13.98 -16.90 5.46
C LEU A 140 -14.82 -17.08 4.18
N THR A 141 -14.66 -18.21 3.49
CA THR A 141 -15.44 -18.54 2.29
C THR A 141 -16.92 -18.71 2.62
N ASP A 142 -17.22 -19.40 3.72
CA ASP A 142 -18.59 -19.58 4.19
C ASP A 142 -19.23 -18.25 4.62
N ALA A 143 -18.48 -17.42 5.36
CA ALA A 143 -18.93 -16.08 5.73
C ALA A 143 -19.18 -15.19 4.51
N LEU A 144 -18.32 -15.26 3.48
CA LEU A 144 -18.50 -14.53 2.23
C LEU A 144 -19.78 -14.98 1.51
N ASN A 145 -20.00 -16.29 1.41
CA ASN A 145 -21.22 -16.86 0.82
C ASN A 145 -22.48 -16.44 1.58
N GLU A 146 -22.45 -16.42 2.92
CA GLU A 146 -23.57 -15.97 3.73
C GLU A 146 -23.89 -14.48 3.48
N LYS A 147 -22.86 -13.63 3.41
CA LYS A 147 -23.04 -12.21 3.08
C LYS A 147 -23.52 -12.00 1.65
N GLN A 148 -23.07 -12.82 0.71
CA GLN A 148 -23.53 -12.78 -0.68
C GLN A 148 -24.99 -13.21 -0.81
N MET A 149 -25.40 -14.27 -0.09
CA MET A 149 -26.82 -14.65 0.01
C MET A 149 -27.66 -13.55 0.66
N ALA A 150 -27.15 -12.85 1.68
CA ALA A 150 -27.85 -11.73 2.30
C ALA A 150 -28.04 -10.53 1.34
N LEU A 151 -27.10 -10.30 0.43
CA LEU A 151 -27.23 -9.30 -0.64
C LEU A 151 -28.25 -9.73 -1.70
N GLU A 152 -28.31 -11.02 -2.05
CA GLU A 152 -29.30 -11.54 -3.01
C GLU A 152 -30.73 -11.62 -2.43
N HIS A 153 -30.85 -11.86 -1.11
CA HIS A 153 -32.14 -11.87 -0.41
C HIS A 153 -32.61 -10.49 0.07
N PHE A 154 -31.90 -9.41 -0.28
CA PHE A 154 -32.38 -8.07 0.03
C PHE A 154 -33.68 -7.81 -0.74
N PRO A 155 -34.83 -7.65 -0.04
CA PRO A 155 -36.09 -7.45 -0.74
C PRO A 155 -35.99 -6.13 -1.51
N ILE A 156 -36.38 -6.16 -2.78
CA ILE A 156 -36.55 -5.01 -3.68
C ILE A 156 -37.67 -4.05 -3.15
N CYS A 157 -38.00 -4.09 -1.87
CA CYS A 157 -39.11 -3.38 -1.25
C CYS A 157 -38.87 -1.89 -1.00
N HIS A 158 -37.65 -1.35 -1.17
CA HIS A 158 -37.43 0.08 -0.90
C HIS A 158 -37.08 0.97 -2.09
N VAL A 159 -37.05 0.46 -3.33
CA VAL A 159 -36.79 1.31 -4.52
C VAL A 159 -38.01 1.46 -5.45
N LYS A 160 -39.11 0.72 -5.22
CA LYS A 160 -40.33 0.83 -6.05
C LYS A 160 -41.43 1.77 -5.53
N LEU A 161 -41.26 2.44 -4.38
CA LEU A 161 -42.29 3.32 -3.82
C LEU A 161 -42.06 4.84 -4.04
N ILE A 162 -41.10 5.24 -4.89
CA ILE A 162 -40.84 6.66 -5.21
C ILE A 162 -41.21 7.03 -6.67
N ILE A 163 -41.69 6.09 -7.50
CA ILE A 163 -42.10 6.38 -8.90
C ILE A 163 -43.62 6.23 -9.15
N ILE A 164 -44.46 6.11 -8.13
CA ILE A 164 -45.92 6.26 -8.31
C ILE A 164 -46.53 7.05 -7.14
N ASN A 165 -46.35 8.36 -7.16
CA ASN A 165 -47.39 9.38 -6.88
C ASN A 165 -46.81 10.77 -7.15
#